data_AF-A0A968U9D7-F1
#
_entry.id   AF-A0A968U9D7-F1
#
_cell.length_a   1.000
_cell.length_b   1.000
_cell.length_c   1.000
_cell.angle_alpha   90.00
_cell.angle_beta   90.00
_cell.angle_gamma   90.00
#
_symmetry.space_group_name_H-M   'P 1'
#
loop_
_entity.id
_entity.type
_entity.pdbx_description
1 polymer ?
#
loop_
_entity_poly.entity_id
_entity_poly.type
_entity_poly.pdbx_seq_one_letter_code
_entity_poly.pdbx_strand_id
1 'polypeptide(L)'
;MLLQQAWRLTQVEQDRWRECTYIRYLAMTELEAGNPAAALPYCDLMLEVATKIEGEGSERAVAIALAALAHYQMSQPDADMALERINRAIATLQLVDAKRMLAYVLIGAAAVDLESDRPGLAVERARTALQNARIVNHPSEIALSWAILVQGLLALGEHKQAAIQLEELRQTVNYHDLSFLALNASERASEKVQIGVSTAH
;
A
#
# COMPACT_ATOMS: atom_id res chain seq x y z
N MET A 1 9.12 -17.89 7.42
CA MET A 1 10.12 -18.95 7.19
C MET A 1 10.15 -19.49 5.76
N LEU A 2 9.02 -19.84 5.13
CA LEU A 2 9.02 -20.40 3.75
C LEU A 2 9.60 -19.44 2.69
N LEU A 3 9.27 -18.15 2.74
CA LEU A 3 9.83 -17.15 1.80
C LEU A 3 11.35 -16.99 1.93
N GLN A 4 11.88 -17.00 3.16
CA GLN A 4 13.33 -16.93 3.40
C GLN A 4 14.04 -18.20 2.91
N GLN A 5 13.41 -19.36 3.03
CA GLN A 5 13.94 -20.63 2.49
C GLN A 5 13.92 -20.64 0.95
N ALA A 6 12.82 -20.19 0.34
CA ALA A 6 12.72 -20.05 -1.12
C ALA A 6 13.77 -19.07 -1.68
N TRP A 7 13.98 -17.93 -1.00
CA TRP A 7 15.01 -16.96 -1.38
C TRP A 7 16.43 -17.58 -1.36
N ARG A 8 16.79 -18.32 -0.30
CA ARG A 8 18.08 -19.02 -0.23
C ARG A 8 18.27 -20.02 -1.37
N LEU A 9 17.20 -20.70 -1.82
CA LEU A 9 17.26 -21.62 -2.94
C LEU A 9 17.49 -20.88 -4.27
N THR A 10 16.83 -19.74 -4.49
CA THR A 10 17.02 -18.96 -5.72
C THR A 10 18.40 -18.33 -5.88
N GLN A 11 19.09 -18.03 -4.76
CA GLN A 11 20.48 -17.58 -4.80
C GLN A 11 21.42 -18.63 -5.39
N VAL A 12 21.11 -19.91 -5.17
CA VAL A 12 21.86 -21.04 -5.74
C VAL A 12 21.60 -21.17 -7.24
N GLU A 13 20.39 -20.84 -7.70
CA GLU A 13 19.98 -20.93 -9.12
C GLU A 13 20.36 -19.68 -9.95
N GLN A 14 20.86 -18.62 -9.33
CA GLN A 14 21.19 -17.32 -9.95
C GLN A 14 20.02 -16.64 -10.71
N ASP A 15 18.78 -17.00 -10.39
CA ASP A 15 17.58 -16.36 -10.94
C ASP A 15 17.30 -15.03 -10.21
N ARG A 16 17.93 -13.96 -10.69
CA ARG A 16 17.84 -12.61 -10.11
C ARG A 16 16.42 -12.04 -10.10
N TRP A 17 15.59 -12.42 -11.07
CA TRP A 17 14.19 -11.99 -11.14
C TRP A 17 13.35 -12.61 -10.03
N ARG A 18 13.50 -13.92 -9.79
CA ARG A 18 12.83 -14.60 -8.68
C ARG A 18 13.35 -14.12 -7.33
N GLU A 19 14.66 -13.90 -7.22
CA GLU A 19 15.27 -13.34 -6.01
C GLU A 19 14.64 -11.99 -5.65
N CYS A 20 14.58 -11.03 -6.59
CA CYS A 20 13.89 -9.75 -6.38
C CYS A 20 12.43 -9.93 -5.96
N THR A 21 11.72 -10.87 -6.56
CA THR A 21 10.32 -11.16 -6.23
C THR A 21 10.16 -11.64 -4.79
N TYR A 22 11.00 -12.55 -4.31
CA TYR A 22 10.92 -13.06 -2.94
C TYR A 22 11.32 -11.99 -1.91
N ILE A 23 12.36 -11.22 -2.19
CA ILE A 23 12.79 -10.13 -1.30
C ILE A 23 11.70 -9.06 -1.20
N ARG A 24 11.04 -8.72 -2.32
CA ARG A 24 9.89 -7.81 -2.33
C ARG A 24 8.79 -8.28 -1.40
N TYR A 25 8.41 -9.56 -1.46
CA TYR A 25 7.38 -10.11 -0.56
C TYR A 25 7.81 -10.10 0.91
N LEU A 26 9.11 -10.30 1.21
CA LEU A 26 9.62 -10.16 2.58
C LEU A 26 9.49 -8.72 3.09
N ALA A 27 9.89 -7.72 2.29
CA ALA A 27 9.73 -6.32 2.64
C ALA A 27 8.24 -5.96 2.88
N MET A 28 7.35 -6.36 1.96
CA MET A 28 5.91 -6.13 2.10
C MET A 28 5.32 -6.81 3.35
N THR A 29 5.78 -8.01 3.69
CA THR A 29 5.33 -8.73 4.90
C THR A 29 5.68 -7.96 6.17
N GLU A 30 6.89 -7.40 6.26
CA GLU A 30 7.29 -6.59 7.43
C GLU A 30 6.49 -5.29 7.52
N LEU A 31 6.23 -4.62 6.39
CA LEU A 31 5.40 -3.42 6.33
C LEU A 31 3.96 -3.71 6.76
N GLU A 32 3.38 -4.81 6.28
CA GLU A 32 2.03 -5.28 6.66
C GLU A 32 1.93 -5.69 8.13
N ALA A 33 3.04 -6.18 8.70
CA ALA A 33 3.15 -6.50 10.12
C ALA A 33 3.33 -5.26 11.02
N GLY A 34 3.43 -4.05 10.44
CA GLY A 34 3.68 -2.83 11.19
C GLY A 34 5.13 -2.67 11.65
N ASN A 35 6.07 -3.36 11.01
CA ASN A 35 7.51 -3.32 11.32
C ASN A 35 8.31 -2.63 10.21
N PRO A 36 8.10 -1.32 9.93
CA PRO A 36 8.77 -0.64 8.82
C PRO A 36 10.29 -0.66 8.90
N ALA A 37 10.86 -0.61 10.11
CA ALA A 37 12.30 -0.72 10.31
C ALA A 37 12.87 -2.08 9.84
N ALA A 38 12.10 -3.17 10.01
CA ALA A 38 12.51 -4.51 9.57
C ALA A 38 12.38 -4.69 8.05
N ALA A 39 11.60 -3.85 7.37
CA ALA A 39 11.48 -3.86 5.91
C ALA A 39 12.71 -3.26 5.21
N LEU A 40 13.42 -2.31 5.85
CA LEU A 40 14.53 -1.57 5.22
C LEU A 40 15.68 -2.49 4.74
N PRO A 41 16.18 -3.47 5.52
CA PRO A 41 17.22 -4.37 5.04
C PRO A 41 16.81 -5.17 3.78
N TYR A 42 15.52 -5.53 3.67
CA TYR A 42 15.01 -6.20 2.48
C TYR A 42 14.93 -5.25 1.29
N CYS A 43 14.59 -3.98 1.51
CA CYS A 43 14.58 -2.96 0.44
C CYS A 43 15.99 -2.71 -0.12
N ASP A 44 17.00 -2.61 0.76
CA ASP A 44 18.41 -2.44 0.36
C ASP A 44 18.90 -3.64 -0.44
N LEU A 45 18.60 -4.85 0.03
CA LEU A 45 18.94 -6.08 -0.67
C LEU A 45 18.24 -6.18 -2.03
N MET A 46 16.95 -5.84 -2.10
CA MET A 46 16.20 -5.82 -3.35
C MET A 46 16.80 -4.83 -4.35
N LEU A 47 17.23 -3.67 -3.88
CA LEU A 47 17.90 -2.67 -4.70
C LEU A 47 19.22 -3.22 -5.27
N GLU A 48 20.04 -3.88 -4.44
CA GLU A 48 21.28 -4.50 -4.89
C GLU A 48 21.03 -5.53 -6.00
N VAL A 49 20.07 -6.44 -5.80
CA VAL A 49 19.73 -7.46 -6.81
C VAL A 49 19.17 -6.80 -8.07
N ALA A 50 18.30 -5.80 -7.94
CA ALA A 50 17.70 -5.09 -9.06
C ALA A 50 18.75 -4.38 -9.94
N THR A 51 19.86 -3.88 -9.38
CA THR A 51 20.96 -3.30 -10.19
C THR A 51 21.68 -4.32 -11.08
N LYS A 52 21.55 -5.61 -10.77
CA LYS A 52 22.18 -6.72 -11.50
C LYS A 52 21.23 -7.34 -12.54
N ILE A 53 19.99 -6.86 -12.65
CA ILE A 53 19.04 -7.30 -13.67
C ILE A 53 19.22 -6.43 -14.91
N GLU A 54 19.56 -7.05 -16.04
CA GLU A 54 19.62 -6.36 -17.34
C GLU A 54 18.21 -6.19 -17.92
N GLY A 55 17.89 -4.99 -18.43
CA GLY A 55 16.61 -4.67 -19.06
C GLY A 55 15.80 -3.58 -18.34
N GLU A 56 14.59 -3.31 -18.84
CA GLU A 56 13.65 -2.35 -18.27
C GLU A 56 13.02 -2.90 -16.98
N GLY A 57 13.78 -2.89 -15.88
CA GLY A 57 13.32 -3.38 -14.59
C GLY A 57 12.67 -2.28 -13.75
N SER A 58 11.37 -2.36 -13.53
CA SER A 58 10.66 -1.56 -12.51
C SER A 58 11.10 -1.89 -11.09
N GLU A 59 11.80 -3.01 -10.88
CA GLU A 59 12.24 -3.53 -9.58
C GLU A 59 13.05 -2.51 -8.77
N ARG A 60 13.92 -1.72 -9.42
CA ARG A 60 14.65 -0.65 -8.72
C ARG A 60 13.72 0.45 -8.21
N ALA A 61 12.73 0.86 -9.01
CA ALA A 61 11.73 1.84 -8.57
C ALA A 61 10.87 1.26 -7.44
N VAL A 62 10.54 -0.03 -7.49
CA VAL A 62 9.79 -0.73 -6.44
C VAL A 62 10.57 -0.79 -5.13
N ALA A 63 11.86 -1.16 -5.16
CA ALA A 63 12.71 -1.20 -3.97
C ALA A 63 12.80 0.18 -3.29
N ILE A 64 13.03 1.23 -4.09
CA ILE A 64 13.07 2.62 -3.61
C ILE A 64 11.73 3.03 -2.99
N ALA A 65 10.61 2.65 -3.61
CA ALA A 65 9.30 3.02 -3.11
C ALA A 65 8.91 2.31 -1.81
N LEU A 66 9.29 1.04 -1.64
CA LEU A 66 9.10 0.32 -0.38
C LEU A 66 9.95 0.92 0.75
N ALA A 67 11.20 1.30 0.47
CA ALA A 67 12.04 2.01 1.45
C ALA A 67 11.46 3.38 1.82
N ALA A 68 10.98 4.14 0.82
CA ALA A 68 10.33 5.43 1.06
C ALA A 68 9.06 5.27 1.93
N LEU A 69 8.25 4.24 1.68
CA LEU A 69 7.08 3.93 2.49
C LEU A 69 7.46 3.55 3.92
N ALA A 70 8.47 2.68 4.09
CA ALA A 70 8.98 2.31 5.41
C ALA A 70 9.41 3.54 6.22
N HIS A 71 10.19 4.44 5.62
CA HIS A 71 10.59 5.70 6.26
C HIS A 71 9.38 6.60 6.57
N TYR A 72 8.39 6.65 5.69
CA TYR A 72 7.17 7.44 5.90
C TYR A 72 6.32 6.92 7.07
N GLN A 73 6.26 5.60 7.26
CA GLN A 73 5.60 4.99 8.43
C GLN A 73 6.35 5.24 9.74
N MET A 74 7.64 5.58 9.68
CA MET A 74 8.47 5.84 10.86
C MET A 74 8.65 7.33 11.16
N SER A 75 8.20 8.23 10.28
CA SER A 75 8.66 9.62 10.28
C SER A 75 8.00 10.47 11.36
N GLN A 76 8.56 10.38 12.56
CA GLN A 76 8.51 11.33 13.66
C GLN A 76 9.95 11.45 14.16
N PRO A 77 10.68 12.59 14.01
CA PRO A 77 10.23 13.95 13.65
C PRO A 77 10.47 14.40 12.19
N ASP A 78 11.10 13.62 11.32
CA ASP A 78 11.50 14.05 9.94
C ASP A 78 10.36 13.95 8.89
N ALA A 79 9.14 14.34 9.25
CA ALA A 79 7.92 14.10 8.47
C ALA A 79 7.95 14.74 7.06
N ASP A 80 8.46 15.97 6.92
CA ASP A 80 8.48 16.68 5.63
C ASP A 80 9.43 16.02 4.62
N MET A 81 10.60 15.60 5.09
CA MET A 81 11.59 14.91 4.26
C MET A 81 11.07 13.53 3.84
N ALA A 82 10.39 12.82 4.73
CA ALA A 82 9.76 11.55 4.40
C ALA A 82 8.59 11.72 3.42
N LEU A 83 7.79 12.78 3.57
CA LEU A 83 6.71 13.14 2.64
C LEU A 83 7.22 13.39 1.22
N GLU A 84 8.30 14.17 1.09
CA GLU A 84 8.90 14.43 -0.22
C GLU A 84 9.44 13.14 -0.87
N ARG A 85 10.11 12.29 -0.08
CA ARG A 85 10.62 10.99 -0.56
C ARG A 85 9.50 10.08 -1.08
N ILE A 86 8.40 9.95 -0.33
CA ILE A 86 7.29 9.10 -0.74
C ILE A 86 6.59 9.66 -1.99
N ASN A 87 6.44 10.98 -2.11
CA ASN A 87 5.88 11.62 -3.31
C ASN A 87 6.74 11.35 -4.54
N ARG A 88 8.06 11.49 -4.42
CA ARG A 88 8.99 11.18 -5.52
C ARG A 88 8.96 9.71 -5.92
N ALA A 89 8.86 8.80 -4.95
CA ALA A 89 8.74 7.37 -5.21
C ALA A 89 7.43 7.03 -5.94
N ILE A 90 6.30 7.59 -5.50
CA ILE A 90 4.99 7.46 -6.17
C ILE A 90 5.08 7.93 -7.63
N ALA A 91 5.65 9.12 -7.87
CA ALA A 91 5.82 9.65 -9.23
C ALA A 91 6.71 8.74 -10.09
N THR A 92 7.75 8.14 -9.51
CA THR A 92 8.62 7.19 -10.23
C THR A 92 7.86 5.92 -10.60
N LEU A 93 7.06 5.36 -9.67
CA LEU A 93 6.24 4.17 -9.94
C LEU A 93 5.20 4.41 -11.03
N GLN A 94 4.64 5.62 -11.09
CA GLN A 94 3.75 6.04 -12.19
C GLN A 94 4.48 6.03 -13.54
N LEU A 95 5.69 6.58 -13.61
CA LEU A 95 6.47 6.64 -14.85
C LEU A 95 6.89 5.26 -15.38
N VAL A 96 7.21 4.32 -14.50
CA VAL A 96 7.59 2.94 -14.90
C VAL A 96 6.40 1.99 -15.02
N ASP A 97 5.18 2.51 -14.95
CA ASP A 97 3.91 1.79 -15.07
C ASP A 97 3.76 0.57 -14.12
N ALA A 98 4.32 0.66 -12.92
CA ALA A 98 4.28 -0.41 -11.92
C ALA A 98 2.95 -0.39 -11.12
N LYS A 99 1.81 -0.48 -11.83
CA LYS A 99 0.45 -0.20 -11.27
C LYS A 99 0.13 -0.91 -9.96
N ARG A 100 0.45 -2.21 -9.84
CA ARG A 100 0.21 -2.97 -8.60
C ARG A 100 1.01 -2.40 -7.43
N MET A 101 2.31 -2.14 -7.63
CA MET A 101 3.14 -1.58 -6.57
C MET A 101 2.80 -0.12 -6.27
N LEU A 102 2.37 0.64 -7.28
CA LEU A 102 1.83 1.98 -7.09
C LEU A 102 0.59 1.95 -6.19
N ALA A 103 -0.35 1.04 -6.43
CA ALA A 103 -1.53 0.86 -5.56
C ALA A 103 -1.13 0.51 -4.13
N TYR A 104 -0.25 -0.48 -3.96
CA TYR A 104 0.26 -0.88 -2.63
C TYR A 104 0.89 0.28 -1.86
N VAL A 105 1.78 1.05 -2.50
CA VAL A 105 2.47 2.17 -1.86
C VAL A 105 1.51 3.31 -1.52
N LEU A 106 0.55 3.61 -2.40
CA LEU A 106 -0.48 4.63 -2.14
C LEU A 106 -1.39 4.25 -0.98
N ILE A 107 -1.77 2.97 -0.84
CA ILE A 107 -2.57 2.47 0.30
C ILE A 107 -1.81 2.71 1.61
N GLY A 108 -0.54 2.30 1.68
CA GLY A 108 0.27 2.49 2.88
C GLY A 108 0.48 3.96 3.23
N ALA A 109 0.77 4.80 2.22
CA ALA A 109 0.95 6.24 2.42
C ALA A 109 -0.35 6.93 2.87
N ALA A 110 -1.49 6.56 2.30
CA ALA A 110 -2.80 7.09 2.70
C ALA A 110 -3.18 6.70 4.13
N ALA A 111 -2.78 5.50 4.60
CA ALA A 111 -2.97 5.11 6.00
C ALA A 111 -2.19 6.02 6.96
N VAL A 112 -0.91 6.28 6.65
CA VAL A 112 -0.08 7.23 7.44
C VAL A 112 -0.68 8.63 7.43
N ASP A 113 -1.22 9.08 6.30
CA ASP A 113 -1.87 10.40 6.21
C ASP A 113 -3.11 10.51 7.12
N LEU A 114 -3.93 9.45 7.19
CA LEU A 114 -5.06 9.41 8.13
C LEU A 114 -4.60 9.49 9.58
N GLU A 115 -3.56 8.73 9.94
CA GLU A 115 -3.00 8.73 11.30
C GLU A 115 -2.36 10.06 11.66
N SER A 116 -1.89 10.81 10.66
CA SER A 116 -1.25 12.12 10.82
C SER A 116 -2.21 13.31 10.68
N ASP A 117 -3.53 13.09 10.76
CA ASP A 117 -4.58 14.12 10.60
C ASP A 117 -4.48 14.90 9.27
N ARG A 118 -4.16 14.19 8.18
CA ARG A 118 -4.12 14.71 6.79
C ARG A 118 -5.15 14.01 5.90
N PRO A 119 -6.45 14.06 6.25
CA PRO A 119 -7.47 13.26 5.57
C PRO A 119 -7.67 13.62 4.09
N GLY A 120 -7.41 14.87 3.69
CA GLY A 120 -7.44 15.27 2.28
C GLY A 120 -6.43 14.50 1.42
N LEU A 121 -5.18 14.41 1.89
CA LEU A 121 -4.11 13.68 1.19
C LEU A 121 -4.40 12.17 1.17
N ALA A 122 -4.94 11.64 2.28
CA ALA A 122 -5.36 10.25 2.34
C ALA A 122 -6.44 9.92 1.29
N VAL A 123 -7.45 10.78 1.14
CA VAL A 123 -8.52 10.61 0.15
C VAL A 123 -7.97 10.62 -1.27
N GLU A 124 -7.09 11.57 -1.61
CA GLU A 124 -6.46 11.63 -2.94
C GLU A 124 -5.68 10.36 -3.25
N ARG A 125 -4.78 9.95 -2.34
CA ARG A 125 -3.97 8.75 -2.52
C ARG A 125 -4.81 7.47 -2.59
N ALA A 126 -5.85 7.34 -1.75
CA ALA A 126 -6.75 6.19 -1.76
C ALA A 126 -7.56 6.09 -3.06
N ARG A 127 -8.01 7.22 -3.64
CA ARG A 127 -8.68 7.23 -4.96
C ARG A 127 -7.73 6.77 -6.06
N THR A 128 -6.51 7.27 -6.09
CA THR A 128 -5.50 6.84 -7.08
C THR A 128 -5.12 5.38 -6.89
N ALA A 129 -5.02 4.90 -5.65
CA ALA A 129 -4.78 3.49 -5.36
C ALA A 129 -5.91 2.59 -5.90
N LEU A 130 -7.17 2.97 -5.63
CA LEU A 130 -8.34 2.23 -6.10
C LEU A 130 -8.38 2.11 -7.62
N GLN A 131 -8.07 3.20 -8.34
CA GLN A 131 -8.00 3.19 -9.80
C GLN A 131 -6.96 2.18 -10.31
N ASN A 132 -5.77 2.18 -9.74
CA ASN A 132 -4.69 1.26 -10.13
C ASN A 132 -5.01 -0.19 -9.75
N ALA A 133 -5.52 -0.42 -8.54
CA ALA A 133 -5.90 -1.74 -8.04
C ALA A 133 -7.00 -2.39 -8.90
N ARG A 134 -7.95 -1.59 -9.41
CA ARG A 134 -8.97 -2.05 -10.37
C ARG A 134 -8.37 -2.45 -11.71
N ILE A 135 -7.40 -1.68 -12.24
CA ILE A 135 -6.74 -2.01 -13.51
C ILE A 135 -6.02 -3.36 -13.41
N VAL A 136 -5.32 -3.62 -12.31
CA VAL A 136 -4.61 -4.90 -12.10
C VAL A 136 -5.51 -6.00 -11.54
N ASN A 137 -6.80 -5.71 -11.31
CA ASN A 137 -7.79 -6.62 -10.75
C ASN A 137 -7.32 -7.36 -9.48
N HIS A 138 -6.85 -6.62 -8.48
CA HIS A 138 -6.36 -7.19 -7.21
C HIS A 138 -7.37 -6.94 -6.06
N PRO A 139 -8.25 -7.90 -5.72
CA PRO A 139 -9.40 -7.67 -4.84
C PRO A 139 -9.05 -7.10 -3.47
N SER A 140 -7.96 -7.59 -2.86
CA SER A 140 -7.50 -7.09 -1.57
C SER A 140 -7.03 -5.63 -1.61
N GLU A 141 -6.37 -5.20 -2.68
CA GLU A 141 -5.91 -3.81 -2.83
C GLU A 141 -7.10 -2.88 -3.14
N ILE A 142 -8.08 -3.37 -3.91
CA ILE A 142 -9.35 -2.68 -4.16
C ILE A 142 -10.09 -2.42 -2.84
N ALA A 143 -10.29 -3.46 -2.03
CA ALA A 143 -10.99 -3.36 -0.76
C ALA A 143 -10.28 -2.43 0.24
N LEU A 144 -8.95 -2.56 0.39
CA LEU A 144 -8.15 -1.68 1.25
C LEU A 144 -8.23 -0.21 0.80
N SER A 145 -8.10 0.05 -0.50
CA SER A 145 -8.19 1.41 -1.05
C SER A 145 -9.54 2.05 -0.73
N TRP A 146 -10.63 1.29 -0.88
CA TRP A 146 -11.96 1.76 -0.51
C TRP A 146 -12.14 1.98 0.98
N ALA A 147 -11.66 1.06 1.81
CA ALA A 147 -11.76 1.21 3.26
C ALA A 147 -11.03 2.47 3.77
N ILE A 148 -9.86 2.79 3.20
CA ILE A 148 -9.14 4.04 3.50
C ILE A 148 -9.89 5.25 2.95
N LEU A 149 -10.41 5.18 1.72
CA LEU A 149 -11.19 6.26 1.12
C LEU A 149 -12.41 6.63 1.96
N VAL A 150 -13.20 5.64 2.39
CA VAL A 150 -14.37 5.84 3.26
C VAL A 150 -13.95 6.51 4.57
N GLN A 151 -12.87 6.05 5.19
CA GLN A 151 -12.37 6.64 6.43
C GLN A 151 -11.89 8.08 6.26
N GLY A 152 -11.19 8.40 5.16
CA GLY A 152 -10.78 9.76 4.85
C GLY A 152 -11.96 10.70 4.59
N LEU A 153 -12.97 10.24 3.86
CA LEU A 153 -14.20 11.01 3.63
C LEU A 153 -14.95 11.28 4.94
N LEU A 154 -15.03 10.31 5.85
CA LEU A 154 -15.61 10.52 7.18
C LEU A 154 -14.82 11.54 7.99
N ALA A 155 -13.48 11.49 7.96
CA ALA A 155 -12.62 12.45 8.64
C ALA A 155 -12.77 13.88 8.08
N LEU A 156 -13.11 14.02 6.80
CA LEU A 156 -13.46 15.32 6.18
C LEU A 156 -14.91 15.76 6.47
N GLY A 157 -15.73 14.95 7.15
CA GLY A 157 -17.15 15.22 7.37
C GLY A 157 -18.05 14.94 6.14
N GLU A 158 -17.52 14.30 5.10
CA GLU A 158 -18.23 13.99 3.86
C GLU A 158 -19.06 12.70 3.98
N HIS A 159 -19.91 12.61 5.01
CA HIS A 159 -20.66 11.40 5.37
C HIS A 159 -21.49 10.81 4.22
N LYS A 160 -22.11 11.66 3.39
CA LYS A 160 -22.89 11.21 2.22
C LYS A 160 -22.01 10.51 1.19
N GLN A 161 -20.84 11.07 0.89
CA GLN A 161 -19.90 10.44 -0.06
C GLN A 161 -19.32 9.16 0.52
N ALA A 162 -18.99 9.14 1.81
CA ALA A 162 -18.52 7.94 2.51
C ALA A 162 -19.54 6.79 2.41
N ALA A 163 -20.84 7.07 2.60
CA ALA A 163 -21.90 6.08 2.46
C ALA A 163 -22.03 5.52 1.03
N ILE A 164 -21.92 6.38 0.01
CA ILE A 164 -21.93 5.94 -1.41
C ILE A 164 -20.75 5.01 -1.69
N GLN A 165 -19.54 5.40 -1.27
CA GLN A 165 -18.34 4.59 -1.50
C GLN A 165 -18.38 3.25 -0.76
N LEU A 166 -18.96 3.22 0.45
CA LEU A 166 -19.14 2.00 1.21
C LEU A 166 -20.10 1.02 0.52
N GLU A 167 -21.19 1.54 -0.07
CA GLU A 167 -22.14 0.71 -0.81
C GLU A 167 -21.51 0.13 -2.08
N GLU A 168 -20.73 0.91 -2.82
CA GLU A 168 -19.98 0.40 -3.98
C GLU A 168 -18.99 -0.71 -3.60
N LEU A 169 -18.28 -0.56 -2.46
CA LEU A 169 -17.39 -1.57 -1.92
C LEU A 169 -18.13 -2.90 -1.69
N ARG A 170 -19.29 -2.85 -1.03
CA ARG A 170 -20.11 -4.04 -0.69
C ARG A 170 -20.62 -4.77 -1.92
N GLN A 171 -20.95 -4.05 -2.99
CA GLN A 171 -21.48 -4.64 -4.22
C GLN A 171 -20.39 -5.28 -5.09
N THR A 172 -19.14 -4.81 -4.96
CA THR A 172 -18.06 -5.21 -5.87
C THR A 172 -17.18 -6.31 -5.29
N VAL A 173 -17.00 -6.34 -3.96
CA VAL A 173 -16.02 -7.20 -3.33
C VAL A 173 -16.64 -8.51 -2.86
N ASN A 174 -16.11 -9.62 -3.36
CA ASN A 174 -16.35 -10.94 -2.81
C ASN A 174 -15.43 -11.16 -1.59
N TYR A 175 -16.02 -11.24 -0.40
CA TYR A 175 -15.27 -11.36 0.87
C TYR A 175 -14.41 -12.62 0.97
N HIS A 176 -14.72 -13.67 0.19
CA HIS A 176 -13.91 -14.90 0.16
C HIS A 176 -12.55 -14.74 -0.51
N ASP A 177 -12.37 -13.69 -1.32
CA ASP A 177 -11.14 -13.43 -2.07
C ASP A 177 -10.24 -12.39 -1.37
N LEU A 178 -10.59 -11.98 -0.15
CA LEU A 178 -9.89 -10.96 0.60
C LEU A 178 -8.84 -11.53 1.55
N SER A 179 -7.73 -10.81 1.65
CA SER A 179 -6.82 -10.94 2.78
C SER A 179 -7.51 -10.52 4.08
N PHE A 180 -7.02 -11.05 5.20
CA PHE A 180 -7.52 -10.69 6.54
C PHE A 180 -7.45 -9.18 6.81
N LEU A 181 -6.39 -8.51 6.32
CA LEU A 181 -6.23 -7.06 6.45
C LEU A 181 -7.34 -6.31 5.69
N ALA A 182 -7.62 -6.71 4.45
CA ALA A 182 -8.66 -6.10 3.64
C ALA A 182 -10.07 -6.30 4.22
N LEU A 183 -10.34 -7.48 4.78
CA LEU A 183 -11.59 -7.78 5.47
C LEU A 183 -11.78 -6.86 6.69
N ASN A 184 -10.82 -6.85 7.61
CA ASN A 184 -10.89 -6.02 8.82
C ASN A 184 -11.02 -4.52 8.51
N ALA A 185 -10.32 -4.03 7.50
CA ALA A 185 -10.42 -2.63 7.09
C ALA A 185 -11.83 -2.30 6.58
N SER A 186 -12.43 -3.20 5.81
CA SER A 186 -13.80 -3.04 5.28
C SER A 186 -14.87 -3.08 6.37
N GLU A 187 -14.69 -3.94 7.37
CA GLU A 187 -15.57 -4.02 8.55
C GLU A 187 -15.49 -2.74 9.38
N ARG A 188 -14.28 -2.27 9.71
CA ARG A 188 -14.09 -1.00 10.44
C ARG A 188 -14.68 0.20 9.69
N ALA A 189 -14.54 0.25 8.38
CA ALA A 189 -15.14 1.31 7.57
C ALA A 189 -16.68 1.26 7.65
N SER A 190 -17.27 0.06 7.62
CA SER A 190 -18.71 -0.13 7.78
C SER A 190 -19.24 0.38 9.13
N GLU A 191 -18.56 0.02 10.22
CA GLU A 191 -18.95 0.43 11.58
C GLU A 191 -18.90 1.95 11.74
N LYS A 192 -17.84 2.61 11.24
CA LYS A 192 -17.68 4.06 11.35
C LYS A 192 -18.75 4.84 10.57
N VAL A 193 -19.18 4.36 9.40
CA VAL A 193 -20.27 4.98 8.65
C VAL A 193 -21.60 4.87 9.42
N GLN A 194 -21.90 3.72 10.02
CA GLN A 194 -23.12 3.54 10.81
C GLN A 194 -23.20 4.51 12.00
N ILE A 195 -22.08 4.69 12.72
CA ILE A 195 -21.99 5.65 13.82
C ILE A 195 -22.16 7.09 13.31
N GLY A 196 -21.43 7.47 12.26
CA GLY A 196 -21.44 8.83 11.73
C GLY A 196 -22.80 9.26 11.15
N VAL A 197 -23.55 8.33 10.56
CA VAL A 197 -24.93 8.58 10.07
C VAL A 197 -25.89 8.77 11.24
N SER A 198 -25.72 8.02 12.34
CA SER A 198 -26.59 8.12 13.52
C SER A 198 -26.37 9.40 14.34
N THR A 199 -25.20 10.03 14.24
CA THR A 199 -24.87 11.30 14.94
C THR A 199 -25.19 12.56 14.13
N ALA A 200 -25.51 12.42 12.83
CA ALA A 200 -25.83 13.53 11.93
C ALA A 200 -27.34 13.82 11.80
N HIS A 201 -28.18 13.14 12.59
CA HIS A 201 -29.63 13.38 12.75
C HIS A 201 -29.91 14.04 14.09
#